data_AF-A0AAN7UVW6-F1
#
_entry.id   AF-A0AAN7UVW6-F1
#
_cell.length_a   1.000
_cell.length_b   1.000
_cell.length_c   1.000
_cell.angle_alpha   90.00
_cell.angle_beta   90.00
_cell.angle_gamma   90.00
#
_symmetry.space_group_name_H-M   'P 1'
#
loop_
_entity.id
_entity.type
_entity.pdbx_description
1 polymer ?
#
loop_
_entity_poly.entity_id
_entity_poly.type
_entity_poly.pdbx_seq_one_letter_code
_entity_poly.pdbx_strand_id
1 'polypeptide(L)'
;MSFETYSRRVVEYRIVVGETLAEIEEAYADATGEVHMMPEYGLGFWRCKLRYQTQEELLEVAREYKRRNLPTDLIVIDFFHWLKRGEWMLDLTYWLDPGESFSYSMY
;
A
#
# COMPACT_ATOMS: atom_id res chain seq x y z
N MET A 1 -17.53 27.56 13.68
CA MET A 1 -16.66 26.91 12.67
C MET A 1 -17.10 27.43 11.30
N SER A 2 -16.17 27.74 10.40
CA SER A 2 -16.45 28.24 9.05
C SER A 2 -15.69 27.42 8.02
N PHE A 3 -16.30 27.18 6.86
CA PHE A 3 -15.68 26.54 5.70
C PHE A 3 -15.60 27.54 4.56
N GLU A 4 -14.50 27.54 3.81
CA GLU A 4 -14.25 28.43 2.68
C GLU A 4 -13.75 27.61 1.48
N THR A 5 -14.16 27.98 0.28
CA THR A 5 -13.69 27.36 -0.97
C THR A 5 -13.17 28.43 -1.93
N TYR A 6 -11.95 28.27 -2.44
CA TYR A 6 -11.28 29.28 -3.28
C TYR A 6 -11.92 29.50 -4.65
N SER A 7 -12.48 28.46 -5.26
CA SER A 7 -13.18 28.56 -6.55
C SER A 7 -14.05 27.33 -6.76
N ARG A 8 -15.37 27.53 -6.80
CA ARG A 8 -16.36 26.50 -7.15
C ARG A 8 -17.57 27.14 -7.81
N ARG A 9 -18.25 26.38 -8.66
CA ARG A 9 -19.56 26.75 -9.23
C ARG A 9 -20.72 26.41 -8.29
N VAL A 10 -20.56 25.36 -7.49
CA VAL A 10 -21.56 24.84 -6.55
C VAL A 10 -20.85 24.41 -5.28
N VAL A 11 -21.48 24.63 -4.14
CA VAL A 11 -21.09 24.07 -2.86
C VAL A 11 -22.22 23.16 -2.38
N GLU A 12 -21.88 21.92 -2.07
CA GLU A 12 -22.82 20.90 -1.61
C GLU A 12 -22.39 20.42 -0.22
N TYR A 13 -23.37 20.23 0.65
CA TYR A 13 -23.18 19.75 2.01
C TYR A 13 -24.14 18.59 2.27
N ARG A 14 -23.65 17.58 2.99
CA ARG A 14 -24.47 16.52 3.57
C ARG A 14 -24.23 16.50 5.07
N ILE A 15 -25.32 16.53 5.84
CA ILE A 15 -25.28 16.45 7.29
C ILE A 15 -25.72 15.05 7.68
N VAL A 16 -24.88 14.35 8.43
CA VAL A 16 -25.17 13.05 9.01
C VAL A 16 -25.40 13.26 10.51
N VAL A 17 -26.46 12.67 11.05
CA VAL A 17 -26.84 12.77 12.47
C VAL A 17 -27.16 11.36 12.96
N GLY A 18 -26.66 11.00 14.14
CA GLY A 18 -26.93 9.73 14.81
C GLY A 18 -26.89 9.93 16.33
N GLU A 19 -27.46 8.99 17.07
CA GLU A 19 -27.43 9.02 18.54
C GLU A 19 -26.09 8.51 19.08
N THR A 20 -25.39 7.70 18.29
CA THR A 20 -24.06 7.17 18.60
C THR A 20 -23.03 7.48 17.51
N LEU A 21 -21.74 7.39 17.86
CA LEU A 21 -20.66 7.56 16.88
C LEU A 21 -20.66 6.46 15.81
N ALA A 22 -21.03 5.22 16.17
CA ALA A 22 -21.09 4.11 15.21
C ALA A 22 -22.12 4.37 14.11
N GLU A 23 -23.32 4.84 14.48
CA GLU A 23 -24.37 5.18 13.51
C GLU A 23 -23.95 6.33 12.59
N ILE A 24 -23.21 7.32 13.10
CA ILE A 24 -22.70 8.44 12.30
C ILE A 24 -21.67 7.93 11.27
N GLU A 25 -20.75 7.07 11.68
CA GLU A 25 -19.75 6.47 10.78
C GLU A 25 -20.39 5.58 9.71
N GLU A 26 -21.36 4.74 10.09
CA GLU A 26 -22.12 3.89 9.16
C GLU A 26 -22.89 4.73 8.13
N ALA A 27 -23.66 5.73 8.57
CA ALA A 27 -24.41 6.59 7.66
C ALA A 27 -23.52 7.50 6.79
N TYR A 28 -22.30 7.80 7.25
CA TYR A 28 -21.29 8.46 6.42
C TYR A 28 -20.75 7.51 5.34
N ALA A 29 -20.40 6.28 5.71
CA ALA A 29 -19.95 5.24 4.77
C ALA A 29 -21.01 4.94 3.70
N ASP A 30 -22.29 4.87 4.06
CA ASP A 30 -23.41 4.76 3.10
C ASP A 30 -23.41 5.86 2.03
N ALA A 31 -23.00 7.07 2.43
CA ALA A 31 -22.98 8.23 1.55
C ALA A 31 -21.71 8.32 0.70
N THR A 32 -20.57 7.81 1.17
CA THR A 32 -19.26 7.97 0.51
C THR A 32 -18.66 6.68 -0.07
N GLY A 33 -19.24 5.53 0.26
CA GLY A 33 -18.76 4.20 -0.08
C GLY A 33 -18.22 3.45 1.14
N GLU A 34 -18.55 2.16 1.21
CA GLU A 34 -18.04 1.23 2.21
C GLU A 34 -16.61 0.76 1.88
N VAL A 35 -15.87 0.35 2.91
CA VAL A 35 -14.55 -0.26 2.74
C VAL A 35 -14.68 -1.67 2.17
N HIS A 36 -13.75 -2.04 1.28
CA HIS A 36 -13.61 -3.43 0.86
C HIS A 36 -12.84 -4.24 1.91
N MET A 37 -13.12 -5.54 1.96
CA MET A 37 -12.36 -6.46 2.82
C MET A 37 -10.90 -6.56 2.35
N MET A 38 -9.98 -6.37 3.30
CA MET A 38 -8.55 -6.58 3.09
C MET A 38 -8.28 -8.07 2.83
N PRO A 39 -7.42 -8.44 1.87
CA PRO A 39 -6.95 -9.81 1.77
C PRO A 39 -6.12 -10.20 3.01
N GLU A 40 -6.12 -11.48 3.37
CA GLU A 40 -5.48 -11.97 4.61
C GLU A 40 -3.99 -11.61 4.69
N TYR A 41 -3.24 -11.75 3.59
CA TYR A 41 -1.82 -11.38 3.54
C TYR A 41 -1.58 -9.87 3.81
N GLY A 42 -2.61 -9.04 3.63
CA GLY A 42 -2.56 -7.61 3.90
C GLY A 42 -2.65 -7.26 5.38
N LEU A 43 -3.10 -8.19 6.23
CA LEU A 43 -3.32 -7.96 7.66
C LEU A 43 -2.09 -8.28 8.53
N GLY A 44 -1.07 -8.88 7.95
CA GLY A 44 0.13 -9.31 8.65
C GLY A 44 1.25 -8.26 8.73
N PHE A 45 2.50 -8.70 8.89
CA PHE A 45 3.64 -7.79 9.05
C PHE A 45 4.19 -7.33 7.70
N TRP A 46 4.22 -6.00 7.49
CA TRP A 46 4.73 -5.36 6.28
C TRP A 46 6.15 -4.86 6.50
N ARG A 47 7.08 -5.33 5.67
CA ARG A 47 8.48 -4.89 5.69
C ARG A 47 8.74 -3.87 4.59
N CYS A 48 9.13 -2.66 4.98
CA CYS A 48 9.56 -1.61 4.06
C CYS A 48 10.82 -0.89 4.56
N LYS A 49 11.48 -0.19 3.63
CA LYS A 49 12.47 0.86 3.90
C LYS A 49 12.60 1.73 2.64
N LEU A 50 13.25 2.90 2.79
CA LEU A 50 13.67 3.75 1.69
C LEU A 50 15.19 3.54 1.47
N ARG A 51 15.62 2.65 0.57
CA ARG A 51 14.89 1.76 -0.33
C ARG A 51 15.64 0.44 -0.48
N TYR A 52 15.00 -0.58 -1.03
CA TYR A 52 15.73 -1.70 -1.64
C TYR A 52 16.16 -1.25 -3.04
N GLN A 53 17.45 -1.15 -3.28
CA GLN A 53 18.01 -0.67 -4.54
C GLN A 53 18.10 -1.79 -5.59
N THR A 54 18.38 -3.02 -5.16
CA THR A 54 18.58 -4.16 -6.05
C THR A 54 17.72 -5.36 -5.65
N GLN A 55 17.53 -6.26 -6.61
CA GLN A 55 16.83 -7.53 -6.38
C GLN A 55 17.52 -8.37 -5.30
N GLU A 56 18.84 -8.47 -5.32
CA GLU A 56 19.58 -9.29 -4.34
C GLU A 56 19.44 -8.72 -2.91
N GLU A 57 19.46 -7.40 -2.75
CA GLU A 57 19.28 -6.77 -1.44
C GLU A 57 17.91 -7.11 -0.83
N LEU A 58 16.85 -7.11 -1.63
CA LEU A 58 15.51 -7.50 -1.18
C LEU A 58 15.47 -9.00 -0.84
N LEU A 59 16.04 -9.85 -1.69
CA LEU A 59 16.05 -11.31 -1.47
C LEU A 59 16.87 -11.70 -0.24
N GLU A 60 17.99 -11.03 0.03
CA GLU A 60 18.78 -11.26 1.24
C GLU A 60 17.94 -10.97 2.50
N VAL A 61 17.18 -9.88 2.50
CA VAL A 61 16.27 -9.56 3.60
C VAL A 61 15.17 -10.62 3.75
N ALA A 62 14.53 -11.03 2.65
CA ALA A 62 13.52 -12.09 2.69
C ALA A 62 14.08 -13.41 3.26
N ARG A 63 15.28 -13.81 2.80
CA ARG A 63 15.98 -15.02 3.27
C ARG A 63 16.34 -14.91 4.76
N GLU A 64 16.76 -13.74 5.24
CA GLU A 64 17.07 -13.53 6.65
C GLU A 64 15.84 -13.65 7.56
N TYR A 65 14.68 -13.14 7.13
CA TYR A 65 13.43 -13.33 7.87
C TYR A 65 13.03 -14.80 7.92
N LYS A 66 13.12 -15.52 6.78
CA LYS A 66 12.87 -16.98 6.71
C LYS A 66 13.84 -17.74 7.62
N ARG A 67 15.14 -17.44 7.56
CA ARG A 67 16.20 -18.09 8.37
C ARG A 67 15.98 -17.90 9.87
N ARG A 68 15.48 -16.73 10.28
CA ARG A 68 15.22 -16.40 11.69
C ARG A 68 13.81 -16.79 12.16
N ASN A 69 13.01 -17.37 11.27
CA ASN A 69 11.60 -17.69 11.52
C ASN A 69 10.79 -16.48 12.02
N LEU A 70 11.02 -15.31 11.40
CA LEU A 70 10.31 -14.08 11.68
C LEU A 70 9.11 -13.95 10.73
N PRO A 71 7.92 -13.56 11.22
CA PRO A 71 6.76 -13.37 10.36
C PRO A 71 6.98 -12.24 9.36
N THR A 72 6.60 -12.44 8.11
CA THR A 72 6.53 -11.40 7.06
C THR A 72 5.53 -11.83 6.02
N ASP A 73 4.53 -10.99 5.79
CA ASP A 73 3.46 -11.25 4.83
C ASP A 73 3.67 -10.45 3.54
N LEU A 74 4.29 -9.26 3.65
CA LEU A 74 4.57 -8.39 2.51
C LEU A 74 5.93 -7.68 2.64
N ILE A 75 6.63 -7.54 1.52
CA ILE A 75 7.81 -6.68 1.38
C ILE A 75 7.54 -5.63 0.30
N VAL A 76 7.75 -4.36 0.62
CA VAL A 76 7.48 -3.24 -0.29
C VAL A 76 8.77 -2.78 -0.99
N ILE A 77 8.73 -2.67 -2.31
CA ILE A 77 9.76 -2.00 -3.13
C ILE A 77 9.36 -0.53 -3.26
N ASP A 78 10.20 0.36 -2.73
CA ASP A 78 9.93 1.80 -2.73
C ASP A 78 10.19 2.45 -4.11
N PHE A 79 9.91 3.74 -4.25
CA PHE A 79 10.12 4.56 -5.44
C PHE A 79 11.59 4.59 -5.95
N PHE A 80 11.77 5.04 -7.21
CA PHE A 80 13.05 4.99 -7.96
C PHE A 80 13.56 3.57 -8.27
N HIS A 81 12.64 2.62 -8.42
CA HIS A 81 12.94 1.29 -8.97
C HIS A 81 12.84 1.24 -10.51
N TRP A 82 12.38 2.32 -11.14
CA TRP A 82 12.17 2.43 -12.59
C TRP A 82 13.36 3.04 -13.32
N LEU A 83 13.49 2.72 -14.61
CA LEU A 83 14.57 3.22 -15.47
C LEU A 83 14.43 4.73 -15.72
N LYS A 84 13.22 5.20 -16.07
CA LYS A 84 12.91 6.63 -16.24
C LYS A 84 11.57 7.00 -15.61
N ARG A 85 11.47 8.24 -15.12
CA ARG A 85 10.20 8.77 -14.59
C ARG A 85 9.14 8.76 -15.68
N GLY A 86 8.01 8.14 -15.41
CA GLY A 86 6.92 7.92 -16.37
C GLY A 86 6.88 6.51 -16.95
N GLU A 87 7.89 5.68 -16.69
CA GLU A 87 7.87 4.25 -17.00
C GLU A 87 7.42 3.47 -15.76
N TRP A 88 6.48 2.53 -15.94
CA TRP A 88 5.90 1.71 -14.87
C TRP A 88 6.47 0.28 -14.91
N MET A 89 7.79 0.19 -14.84
CA MET A 89 8.50 -1.08 -14.84
C MET A 89 9.75 -0.99 -13.97
N LEU A 90 10.21 -2.15 -13.48
CA LEU A 90 11.50 -2.25 -12.79
C LEU A 90 12.66 -2.05 -13.76
N ASP A 91 13.68 -1.30 -13.35
CA ASP A 91 14.92 -1.14 -14.09
C ASP A 91 15.70 -2.46 -14.07
N LEU A 92 15.75 -3.11 -15.22
CA LEU A 92 16.41 -4.41 -15.39
C LEU A 92 17.93 -4.36 -15.14
N THR A 93 18.53 -3.17 -15.00
CA THR A 93 19.91 -3.01 -14.53
C THR A 93 20.07 -3.45 -13.07
N TYR A 94 19.04 -3.24 -12.24
CA TYR A 94 19.05 -3.55 -10.80
C TYR A 94 18.12 -4.72 -10.43
N TRP A 95 17.16 -5.01 -11.30
CA TRP A 95 16.14 -6.06 -11.15
C TRP A 95 16.25 -7.02 -12.35
N LEU A 96 17.29 -7.86 -12.34
CA LEU A 96 17.71 -8.65 -13.50
C LEU A 96 16.65 -9.66 -13.97
N ASP A 97 15.91 -10.24 -13.03
CA ASP A 97 14.84 -11.19 -13.33
C ASP A 97 13.77 -11.14 -12.23
N PRO A 98 12.89 -10.14 -12.28
CA PRO A 98 11.82 -10.01 -11.30
C PRO A 98 10.76 -11.10 -11.47
N GLY A 99 10.62 -11.71 -12.65
CA GLY A 99 9.59 -12.71 -12.90
C GLY A 99 9.85 -14.03 -12.17
N GLU A 100 11.03 -14.63 -12.36
CA GLU A 100 11.32 -15.94 -11.76
C GLU A 100 11.68 -15.82 -10.26
N SER A 101 12.39 -14.76 -9.87
CA SER A 101 12.96 -14.68 -8.51
C SER A 101 11.93 -14.50 -7.39
N PHE A 102 10.79 -13.88 -7.67
CA PHE A 102 9.69 -13.78 -6.69
C PHE A 102 8.86 -15.07 -6.59
N SER A 103 8.94 -15.94 -7.60
CA SER A 103 8.22 -17.21 -7.60
C SER A 103 8.94 -18.30 -6.81
N TYR A 104 10.28 -18.29 -6.75
CA TYR A 104 11.08 -19.38 -6.17
C TYR A 104 11.53 -19.13 -4.72
N SER A 105 11.55 -17.87 -4.28
CA SER A 105 12.05 -17.47 -2.95
C SER A 105 10.98 -17.46 -1.85
N MET A 106 9.70 -17.50 -2.24
CA MET A 106 8.56 -17.52 -1.31
C MET A 106 7.97 -18.92 -1.06
N TYR A 107 8.55 -19.96 -1.67
CA TYR A 107 8.32 -21.37 -1.31
C TYR A 107 9.58 -21.94 -0.65
#